data_AF-A0A0G0T3H0-F1
#
_entry.id   AF-A0A0G0T3H0-F1
#
_cell.length_a   1.000
_cell.length_b   1.000
_cell.length_c   1.000
_cell.angle_alpha   90.00
_cell.angle_beta   90.00
_cell.angle_gamma   90.00
#
_symmetry.space_group_name_H-M   'P 1'
#
loop_
_entity.id
_entity.type
_entity.pdbx_description
1 polymer ?
#
loop_
_entity_poly.entity_id
_entity_poly.type
_entity_poly.pdbx_seq_one_letter_code
_entity_poly.pdbx_strand_id
1 'polypeptide(L)' 'MSWISELDQIIEKDQPWKLSDEKLGKVLEGYVEKINKIAIALRPFLPETAEKILEQFNGPKIKSGAPLFPRIK' A
#
# COMPACT_ATOMS: atom_id res chain seq x y z
N MET A 1 -8.61 -9.25 12.95
CA MET A 1 -8.10 -9.03 11.58
C MET A 1 -7.55 -7.62 11.54
N SER A 2 -6.22 -7.45 11.49
CA SER A 2 -5.57 -6.14 11.54
C SER A 2 -4.61 -5.97 10.35
N TRP A 3 -5.08 -6.26 9.13
CA TRP A 3 -4.23 -6.34 7.94
C TRP A 3 -3.39 -5.09 7.68
N ILE A 4 -3.93 -3.91 7.98
CA ILE A 4 -3.21 -2.62 7.82
C ILE A 4 -2.08 -2.54 8.85
N SER A 5 -2.35 -2.79 10.13
CA SER A 5 -1.35 -2.76 11.20
C SER A 5 -0.29 -3.86 11.03
N GLU A 6 -0.68 -5.03 10.56
CA GLU A 6 0.23 -6.14 10.26
C GLU A 6 1.18 -5.75 9.12
N LEU A 7 0.66 -5.16 8.04
CA LEU A 7 1.50 -4.67 6.94
C LEU A 7 2.45 -3.56 7.39
N ASP A 8 1.96 -2.62 8.20
CA ASP A 8 2.77 -1.54 8.78
C ASP A 8 3.96 -2.09 9.59
N GLN A 9 3.69 -3.07 10.48
CA GLN A 9 4.73 -3.76 11.25
C GLN A 9 5.72 -4.53 10.37
N ILE A 10 5.25 -5.15 9.28
CA ILE A 10 6.11 -5.84 8.33
C ILE A 10 7.05 -4.85 7.63
N ILE A 11 6.54 -3.69 7.17
CA ILE A 11 7.35 -2.66 6.51
C ILE A 11 8.45 -2.16 7.47
N GLU A 12 8.11 -1.91 8.73
CA GLU A 12 9.08 -1.49 9.74
C GLU A 12 10.13 -2.57 10.03
N LYS A 13 9.73 -3.84 10.05
CA LYS A 13 10.66 -4.96 10.27
C LYS A 13 11.61 -5.17 9.09
N ASP A 14 11.08 -5.12 7.88
CA ASP A 14 11.83 -5.39 6.66
C ASP A 14 12.78 -4.24 6.29
N GLN A 15 12.46 -3.01 6.74
CA GLN A 15 13.23 -1.78 6.49
C GLN A 15 13.65 -1.65 5.02
N PRO A 16 12.69 -1.62 4.06
CA PRO A 16 12.97 -1.71 2.63
C PRO A 16 13.92 -0.62 2.13
N TRP A 17 13.96 0.55 2.76
CA TRP A 17 14.93 1.62 2.45
C TRP A 17 16.40 1.25 2.72
N LYS A 18 16.67 0.13 3.38
CA LYS A 18 18.01 -0.44 3.58
C LYS A 18 18.32 -1.61 2.64
N LEU A 19 17.33 -2.10 1.89
CA LEU A 19 17.49 -3.22 0.96
C LEU A 19 17.90 -2.70 -0.43
N SER A 20 18.55 -3.55 -1.22
CA SER A 20 18.91 -3.26 -2.61
C SER A 20 18.43 -4.36 -3.55
N ASP A 21 18.40 -4.02 -4.84
CA ASP A 21 18.28 -4.96 -5.96
C ASP A 21 17.03 -5.86 -5.88
N GLU A 22 17.23 -7.15 -6.14
CA GLU A 22 16.17 -8.16 -6.26
C GLU A 22 15.38 -8.34 -4.95
N LYS A 23 16.03 -8.21 -3.79
CA LYS A 23 15.36 -8.32 -2.49
C LYS A 23 14.38 -7.18 -2.28
N LEU A 24 14.78 -5.96 -2.65
CA LEU A 24 13.91 -4.80 -2.59
C LEU A 24 12.68 -5.00 -3.49
N GLY A 25 12.88 -5.44 -4.73
CA GLY A 25 11.79 -5.70 -5.68
C GLY A 25 10.74 -6.67 -5.12
N LYS A 26 11.17 -7.84 -4.65
CA LYS A 26 10.29 -8.88 -4.08
C LYS A 26 9.49 -8.39 -2.87
N VAL A 27 10.14 -7.63 -1.99
CA VAL A 27 9.50 -7.09 -0.79
C VAL A 27 8.44 -6.06 -1.16
N LEU A 28 8.76 -5.14 -2.07
CA LEU A 28 7.82 -4.13 -2.55
C LEU A 28 6.62 -4.75 -3.28
N GLU A 29 6.83 -5.76 -4.13
CA GLU A 29 5.74 -6.50 -4.81
C GLU A 29 4.77 -7.11 -3.78
N GLY A 30 5.30 -7.73 -2.72
CA GLY A 30 4.48 -8.28 -1.64
C GLY A 30 3.65 -7.21 -0.90
N TYR A 31 4.17 -5.99 -0.76
CA TYR A 31 3.41 -4.87 -0.18
C TYR A 31 2.30 -4.41 -1.10
N VAL A 32 2.58 -4.26 -2.39
CA VAL A 32 1.60 -3.86 -3.41
C VAL A 32 0.42 -4.83 -3.42
N GLU A 33 0.66 -6.14 -3.40
CA GLU A 33 -0.42 -7.15 -3.33
C GLU A 33 -1.30 -6.99 -2.09
N LYS A 34 -0.69 -6.76 -0.91
CA LYS A 34 -1.44 -6.56 0.35
C LYS A 34 -2.23 -5.26 0.33
N ILE A 35 -1.67 -4.18 -0.20
CA ILE A 35 -2.36 -2.89 -0.36
C ILE A 35 -3.57 -3.03 -1.28
N ASN A 36 -3.43 -3.73 -2.41
CA ASN A 36 -4.54 -3.98 -3.33
C ASN A 36 -5.65 -4.82 -2.68
N LYS A 37 -5.30 -5.84 -1.87
CA LYS A 37 -6.30 -6.62 -1.09
C LYS A 37 -7.06 -5.75 -0.10
N ILE A 38 -6.35 -4.86 0.62
CA ILE A 38 -6.97 -3.90 1.54
C ILE A 38 -7.91 -2.96 0.78
N ALA A 39 -7.48 -2.42 -0.37
CA ALA A 39 -8.30 -1.52 -1.18
C ALA A 39 -9.58 -2.20 -1.70
N ILE A 40 -9.50 -3.45 -2.16
CA ILE A 40 -10.68 -4.23 -2.56
C ILE A 40 -11.66 -4.39 -1.39
N ALA A 41 -11.16 -4.73 -0.20
CA ALA A 41 -11.97 -4.89 1.01
C ALA A 41 -12.56 -3.55 1.50
N LEU A 42 -11.95 -2.42 1.15
CA LEU A 42 -12.39 -1.08 1.52
C LEU A 42 -13.56 -0.57 0.67
N ARG A 43 -13.77 -1.12 -0.54
CA ARG A 43 -14.82 -0.70 -1.49
C ARG A 43 -16.22 -0.49 -0.90
N PRO A 44 -16.79 -1.39 -0.07
CA PRO A 44 -18.14 -1.19 0.48
C PRO A 44 -18.24 -0.06 1.51
N PHE A 45 -17.12 0.48 1.99
CA PHE A 45 -17.07 1.52 3.01
C PHE A 45 -16.58 2.87 2.45
N LEU A 46 -15.52 2.87 1.63
CA LEU A 46 -14.92 4.06 1.02
C LEU A 46 -14.58 3.79 -0.45
N PRO A 47 -15.58 3.74 -1.35
CA PRO A 47 -15.39 3.33 -2.75
C PRO A 47 -14.42 4.23 -3.51
N GLU A 48 -14.57 5.55 -3.42
CA GLU A 48 -13.69 6.51 -4.11
C GLU A 48 -12.24 6.41 -3.62
N THR A 49 -12.03 6.20 -2.33
CA THR A 49 -10.68 6.02 -1.77
C THR A 49 -10.08 4.69 -2.20
N ALA A 50 -10.87 3.62 -2.21
CA ALA A 50 -10.44 2.32 -2.70
C ALA A 50 -10.00 2.38 -4.17
N GLU A 51 -10.75 3.09 -5.02
CA GLU A 51 -10.41 3.30 -6.43
C GLU A 51 -9.09 4.07 -6.57
N LYS A 52 -8.91 5.17 -5.85
CA LYS A 52 -7.63 5.94 -5.86
C LYS A 52 -6.43 5.07 -5.50
N ILE A 53 -6.58 4.19 -4.50
CA ILE A 53 -5.50 3.23 -4.12
C ILE A 53 -5.25 2.26 -5.28
N LEU A 54 -6.30 1.64 -5.81
CA LEU A 54 -6.16 0.65 -6.89
C LEU A 54 -5.55 1.26 -8.16
N GLU A 55 -5.93 2.47 -8.54
CA GLU A 55 -5.35 3.18 -9.69
C GLU A 55 -3.85 3.44 -9.49
N GLN A 56 -3.45 3.83 -8.28
CA GLN A 56 -2.05 4.10 -7.97
C GLN A 56 -1.19 2.82 -7.97
N PHE A 57 -1.74 1.69 -7.50
CA PHE A 57 -0.99 0.45 -7.25
C PHE A 57 -1.20 -0.66 -8.29
N ASN A 58 -2.14 -0.53 -9.24
CA ASN A 58 -2.30 -1.46 -10.38
C ASN A 58 -1.62 -0.99 -11.67
N GLY A 59 -1.15 0.26 -11.73
CA GLY A 59 -0.50 0.80 -12.91
C GLY A 59 0.90 0.22 -13.16
N PRO A 60 1.41 0.25 -14.41
CA PRO A 60 2.77 -0.21 -14.74
C PRO A 60 3.87 0.62 -14.07
N LYS A 61 3.52 1.81 -13.57
CA LYS A 61 4.41 2.69 -12.81
C LYS A 61 3.65 3.33 -11.67
N ILE A 62 4.05 3.00 -10.45
CA ILE A 62 3.51 3.61 -9.23
C ILE A 62 4.15 5.00 -9.07
N LYS A 63 3.32 6.03 -8.91
CA LYS A 63 3.77 7.39 -8.61
C LYS A 63 3.23 7.79 -7.23
N SER A 64 3.99 8.61 -6.51
CA SER A 64 3.51 9.19 -5.27
C SER A 64 2.37 10.19 -5.56
N GLY A 65 1.31 10.12 -4.75
CA GLY A 65 0.13 10.99 -4.84
C GLY A 65 -0.05 11.82 -3.58
N ALA A 66 -1.10 12.66 -3.57
CA ALA A 66 -1.47 13.39 -2.36
C ALA A 66 -1.96 12.43 -1.25
N PRO A 67 -1.81 12.79 0.04
CA PRO A 67 -2.32 11.97 1.14
C PRO A 67 -3.83 11.71 1.01
N LEU A 68 -4.24 10.45 1.07
CA LEU A 68 -5.66 10.05 0.95
C LEU A 68 -6.49 10.40 2.19
N PHE A 69 -5.84 10.54 3.34
CA PHE A 69 -6.46 10.88 4.62
C PHE A 69 -5.76 12.10 5.23
N PRO A 70 -6.08 13.32 4.77
CA PRO A 70 -5.53 14.53 5.36
C PRO A 70 -5.98 14.67 6.82
N ARG A 71 -5.11 15.18 7.68
CA ARG A 71 -5.45 15.45 9.08
C ARG A 71 -6.42 16.63 9.14
N ILE A 72 -7.47 16.48 9.94
CA ILE A 72 -8.36 17.59 10.29
C ILE A 72 -7.56 18.55 11.18
N LYS A 73 -7.72 19.85 10.96
CA LYS A 73 -7.10 20.92 11.76
C LYS A 73 -7.96 21.28 12.95
#